data_AF-A0A2J4G711-F1
#
_entry.id   AF-A0A2J4G711-F1
#
_cell.length_a   1.000
_cell.length_b   1.000
_cell.length_c   1.000
_cell.angle_alpha   90.00
_cell.angle_beta   90.00
_cell.angle_gamma   90.00
#
_symmetry.space_group_name_H-M   'P 1'
#
loop_
_entity.id
_entity.type
_entity.pdbx_description
1 polymer ?
#
loop_
_entity_poly.entity_id
_entity_poly.type
_entity_poly.pdbx_seq_one_letter_code
_entity_poly.pdbx_strand_id
1 'polypeptide(L)'
;MRRAALIPALALLLAALALLALRLTQPRLPGPRRGLEVLGVDAELGSGVVVFRVYARNATPTPCIPLVVEAPAGGAQALRAVYAGGCWAARLGLRGEGAYRVSVLDPETGSTLLAKILELRDRPVIYSVSVEERAELGLATVTVNASDSSGIAIALIELHANNHSMARLPSGFLAYNLSLGDSPETLQARVYVTDPFGNTASASIAVNWSLEDAFTFYGLENGFSSSQTRQFFNQYKDLIEKSYPVNKLGVLAMLHLYVGNATLLDAAKQKVYSDPSVADKVITLLQLSKVLYDLNEKSLTDTSLNYLKDLTVVEGNPV
;
A
#
# COMPACT_ATOMS: atom_id res chain seq x y z
N MET A 1 -31.94 42.44 -98.68
CA MET A 1 -31.14 42.90 -97.52
C MET A 1 -31.28 41.93 -96.33
N ARG A 2 -30.61 40.75 -96.34
CA ARG A 2 -30.54 39.82 -95.18
C ARG A 2 -29.30 38.91 -95.21
N ARG A 3 -28.11 39.45 -95.52
CA ARG A 3 -26.85 38.69 -95.46
C ARG A 3 -25.74 39.34 -94.61
N ALA A 4 -25.98 40.53 -94.06
CA ALA A 4 -24.97 41.26 -93.27
C ALA A 4 -24.92 40.91 -91.76
N ALA A 5 -25.88 40.13 -91.24
CA ALA A 5 -25.96 39.81 -89.81
C ALA A 5 -25.42 38.42 -89.43
N LEU A 6 -25.09 37.57 -90.41
CA LEU A 6 -24.73 36.16 -90.14
C LEU A 6 -23.28 36.00 -89.63
N ILE A 7 -22.38 36.86 -90.09
CA ILE A 7 -20.95 36.81 -89.76
C ILE A 7 -20.68 37.18 -88.28
N PRO A 8 -21.22 38.28 -87.71
CA PRO A 8 -20.98 38.61 -86.30
C PRO A 8 -21.64 37.60 -85.35
N ALA A 9 -22.79 37.03 -85.72
CA ALA A 9 -23.47 36.00 -84.92
C ALA A 9 -22.65 34.70 -84.86
N LEU A 10 -22.04 34.28 -85.98
CA LEU A 10 -21.19 33.09 -86.02
C LEU A 10 -19.90 33.28 -85.22
N ALA A 11 -19.31 34.49 -85.25
CA ALA A 11 -18.13 34.82 -84.47
C ALA A 11 -18.41 34.80 -82.95
N LEU A 12 -19.56 35.32 -82.53
CA LEU A 12 -20.01 35.25 -81.13
C LEU A 12 -20.27 33.80 -80.68
N LEU A 13 -20.86 32.97 -81.55
CA LEU A 13 -21.09 31.56 -81.25
C LEU A 13 -19.76 30.79 -81.09
N LEU A 14 -18.80 31.04 -81.98
CA LEU A 14 -17.47 30.44 -81.92
C LEU A 14 -16.69 30.90 -80.68
N ALA A 15 -16.79 32.19 -80.32
CA ALA A 15 -16.18 32.70 -79.09
C ALA A 15 -16.81 32.09 -77.83
N ALA A 16 -18.15 31.92 -77.81
CA ALA A 16 -18.86 31.27 -76.71
C ALA A 16 -18.49 29.79 -76.60
N LEU A 17 -18.37 29.07 -77.73
CA LEU A 17 -17.92 27.68 -77.77
C LEU A 17 -16.46 27.53 -77.33
N ALA A 18 -15.58 28.45 -77.73
CA ALA A 18 -14.19 28.48 -77.29
C ALA A 18 -14.08 28.73 -75.78
N LEU A 19 -14.87 29.65 -75.22
CA LEU A 19 -14.94 29.89 -73.78
C LEU A 19 -15.51 28.70 -73.01
N LEU A 20 -16.51 28.02 -73.56
CA LEU A 20 -17.07 26.81 -72.97
C LEU A 20 -16.06 25.65 -72.99
N ALA A 21 -15.38 25.45 -74.12
CA ALA A 21 -14.31 24.46 -74.25
C ALA A 21 -13.15 24.77 -73.30
N LEU A 22 -12.77 26.04 -73.13
CA LEU A 22 -11.73 26.45 -72.18
C LEU A 22 -12.16 26.18 -70.72
N ARG A 23 -13.43 26.44 -70.37
CA ARG A 23 -13.97 26.12 -69.05
C ARG A 23 -14.06 24.63 -68.76
N LEU A 24 -14.32 23.81 -69.78
CA LEU A 24 -14.42 22.36 -69.68
C LEU A 24 -13.04 21.66 -69.67
N THR A 25 -12.03 22.30 -70.28
CA THR A 25 -10.66 21.78 -70.34
C THR A 25 -9.74 22.35 -69.25
N GLN A 26 -10.13 23.42 -68.56
CA GLN A 26 -9.47 23.82 -67.32
C GLN A 26 -9.66 22.68 -66.31
N PRO A 27 -8.58 21.97 -65.91
CA PRO A 27 -8.69 21.02 -64.82
C PRO A 27 -9.23 21.80 -63.63
N ARG A 28 -10.35 21.33 -63.06
CA ARG A 28 -10.81 21.85 -61.77
C ARG A 28 -9.60 21.81 -60.85
N LEU A 29 -9.06 22.98 -60.51
CA LEU A 29 -8.05 23.08 -59.48
C LEU A 29 -8.62 22.28 -58.30
N PRO A 30 -7.89 21.27 -57.79
CA PRO A 30 -8.38 20.55 -56.63
C PRO A 30 -8.73 21.61 -55.60
N GLY A 31 -10.00 21.61 -55.14
CA GLY A 31 -10.43 22.53 -54.10
C GLY A 31 -9.40 22.49 -52.96
N PRO A 32 -9.21 23.60 -52.21
CA PRO A 32 -8.21 23.65 -51.15
C PRO A 32 -8.31 22.36 -50.35
N ARG A 33 -7.24 21.57 -50.32
CA ARG A 33 -7.20 20.30 -49.60
C ARG A 33 -7.72 20.62 -48.21
N ARG A 34 -8.83 20.00 -47.80
CA ARG A 34 -9.31 20.15 -46.42
C ARG A 34 -8.20 19.61 -45.54
N GLY A 35 -7.47 20.53 -44.92
CA GLY A 35 -6.35 20.22 -44.04
C GLY A 35 -6.81 19.42 -42.83
N LEU A 36 -5.84 18.98 -42.05
CA LEU A 36 -6.08 18.31 -40.77
C LEU A 36 -6.97 19.19 -39.88
N GLU A 37 -8.16 18.70 -39.54
CA GLU A 37 -9.09 19.37 -38.63
C GLU A 37 -9.01 18.70 -37.27
N VAL A 38 -8.40 19.37 -36.28
CA VAL A 38 -8.31 18.85 -34.91
C VAL A 38 -9.61 19.13 -34.17
N LEU A 39 -10.30 18.06 -33.76
CA LEU A 39 -11.55 18.12 -33.02
C LEU A 39 -11.32 18.29 -31.51
N GLY A 40 -10.22 17.72 -31.00
CA GLY A 40 -9.90 17.77 -29.58
C GLY A 40 -8.63 17.03 -29.21
N VAL A 41 -8.20 17.24 -27.97
CA VAL A 41 -7.12 16.50 -27.34
C VAL A 41 -7.50 16.18 -25.90
N ASP A 42 -7.25 14.94 -25.49
CA ASP A 42 -7.45 14.47 -24.12
C ASP A 42 -6.18 13.76 -23.63
N ALA A 43 -6.10 13.55 -22.32
CA ALA A 43 -4.99 12.86 -21.69
C ALA A 43 -5.48 11.84 -20.67
N GLU A 44 -4.82 10.70 -20.64
CA GLU A 44 -5.04 9.65 -19.65
C GLU A 44 -3.75 9.41 -18.88
N LEU A 45 -3.87 9.37 -17.56
CA LEU A 45 -2.78 9.07 -16.65
C LEU A 45 -2.66 7.55 -16.51
N GLY A 46 -1.48 7.02 -16.81
CA GLY A 46 -1.12 5.62 -16.59
C GLY A 46 0.09 5.52 -15.68
N SER A 47 0.47 4.29 -15.33
CA SER A 47 1.62 3.99 -14.45
C SER A 47 2.94 4.59 -14.98
N GLY A 48 3.29 5.77 -14.50
CA GLY A 48 4.48 6.55 -14.83
C GLY A 48 4.44 7.26 -16.19
N VAL A 49 3.30 7.25 -16.89
CA VAL A 49 3.18 7.76 -18.27
C VAL A 49 1.86 8.47 -18.50
N VAL A 50 1.90 9.63 -19.15
CA VAL A 50 0.72 10.30 -19.70
C VAL A 50 0.53 9.90 -21.16
N VAL A 51 -0.68 9.48 -21.53
CA VAL A 51 -1.07 9.20 -22.91
C VAL A 51 -1.95 10.34 -23.42
N PHE A 52 -1.43 11.12 -24.37
CA PHE A 52 -2.19 12.17 -25.05
C PHE A 52 -2.88 11.59 -26.29
N ARG A 53 -4.19 11.77 -26.39
CA ARG A 53 -5.02 11.32 -27.52
C ARG A 53 -5.53 12.53 -28.27
N VAL A 54 -5.21 12.60 -29.56
CA VAL A 54 -5.67 13.65 -30.48
C VAL A 54 -6.76 13.06 -31.36
N TYR A 55 -7.90 13.73 -31.35
CA TYR A 55 -9.04 13.42 -32.22
C TYR A 55 -9.04 14.42 -33.36
N ALA A 56 -8.91 13.94 -34.59
CA ALA A 56 -8.85 14.79 -35.77
C ALA A 56 -9.53 14.11 -36.96
N ARG A 57 -9.95 14.93 -37.93
CA ARG A 57 -10.39 14.48 -39.25
C ARG A 57 -9.33 14.88 -40.26
N ASN A 58 -9.08 14.03 -41.24
CA ASN A 58 -8.23 14.39 -42.34
C ASN A 58 -8.77 13.84 -43.67
N ALA A 59 -8.59 14.60 -44.73
CA ALA A 59 -8.85 14.19 -46.11
C ALA A 59 -7.69 13.42 -46.74
N THR A 60 -6.49 13.47 -46.15
CA THR A 60 -5.29 12.76 -46.60
C THR A 60 -4.77 11.77 -45.55
N PRO A 61 -3.95 10.78 -45.92
CA PRO A 61 -3.26 9.94 -44.93
C PRO A 61 -2.28 10.78 -44.09
N THR A 62 -2.55 10.89 -42.78
CA THR A 62 -1.64 11.52 -41.81
C THR A 62 -1.22 10.48 -40.77
N PRO A 63 -0.05 9.84 -40.92
CA PRO A 63 0.37 8.78 -40.00
C PRO A 63 0.80 9.33 -38.63
N CYS A 64 1.21 10.61 -38.57
CA CYS A 64 1.61 11.24 -37.33
C CYS A 64 1.18 12.71 -37.24
N ILE A 65 0.86 13.16 -36.03
CA ILE A 65 0.57 14.56 -35.70
C ILE A 65 1.62 15.06 -34.70
N PRO A 66 2.34 16.16 -35.00
CA PRO A 66 3.27 16.74 -34.05
C PRO A 66 2.54 17.40 -32.87
N LEU A 67 3.09 17.20 -31.68
CA LEU A 67 2.61 17.79 -30.43
C LEU A 67 3.77 18.51 -29.74
N VAL A 68 3.46 19.59 -29.04
CA VAL A 68 4.35 20.17 -28.02
C VAL A 68 3.61 20.12 -26.70
N VAL A 69 4.21 19.45 -25.72
CA VAL A 69 3.65 19.30 -24.37
C VAL A 69 4.55 20.00 -23.39
N GLU A 70 4.01 20.96 -22.66
CA GLU A 70 4.67 21.62 -21.54
C GLU A 70 4.18 21.00 -20.23
N ALA A 71 5.12 20.50 -19.42
CA ALA A 71 4.82 19.86 -18.15
C ALA A 71 4.56 20.88 -17.03
N PRO A 72 3.88 20.49 -15.93
CA PRO A 72 3.57 21.37 -14.80
C PRO A 72 4.82 21.98 -14.15
N ALA A 73 5.91 21.20 -14.07
CA ALA A 73 7.21 21.65 -13.57
C ALA A 73 7.99 22.54 -14.55
N GLY A 74 7.39 22.87 -15.70
CA GLY A 74 8.01 23.55 -16.82
C GLY A 74 8.74 22.60 -17.78
N GLY A 75 9.20 23.16 -18.88
CA GLY A 75 9.89 22.43 -19.95
C GLY A 75 8.90 21.88 -20.98
N ALA A 76 9.12 22.28 -22.23
CA ALA A 76 8.36 21.81 -23.38
C ALA A 76 9.07 20.61 -24.03
N GLN A 77 8.31 19.57 -24.35
CA GLN A 77 8.78 18.40 -25.07
C GLN A 77 7.98 18.24 -26.37
N ALA A 78 8.70 18.13 -27.48
CA ALA A 78 8.11 17.76 -28.76
C ALA A 78 7.83 16.25 -28.78
N LEU A 79 6.61 15.87 -29.16
CA LEU A 79 6.16 14.49 -29.30
C LEU A 79 5.56 14.27 -30.70
N ARG A 80 5.48 13.01 -31.10
CA ARG A 80 4.80 12.59 -32.33
C ARG A 80 3.67 11.64 -31.95
N ALA A 81 2.43 12.08 -32.15
CA ALA A 81 1.27 11.22 -31.96
C ALA A 81 1.07 10.35 -33.19
N VAL A 82 1.04 9.03 -33.01
CA VAL A 82 0.92 8.05 -34.09
C VAL A 82 -0.50 7.55 -34.16
N TYR A 83 -1.04 7.37 -35.36
CA TYR A 83 -2.41 6.88 -35.54
C TYR A 83 -2.55 5.43 -35.04
N ALA A 84 -3.42 5.23 -34.04
CA ALA A 84 -3.71 3.94 -33.46
C ALA A 84 -5.15 3.91 -32.92
N GLY A 85 -5.95 2.93 -33.35
CA GLY A 85 -7.29 2.69 -32.77
C GLY A 85 -8.28 3.85 -32.92
N GLY A 86 -8.25 4.58 -34.05
CA GLY A 86 -9.21 5.65 -34.35
C GLY A 86 -8.83 7.04 -33.84
N CYS A 87 -7.65 7.21 -33.24
CA CYS A 87 -7.09 8.51 -32.82
C CYS A 87 -5.57 8.52 -33.00
N TRP A 88 -4.91 9.66 -32.81
CA TRP A 88 -3.45 9.73 -32.73
C TRP A 88 -3.02 9.77 -31.27
N ALA A 89 -2.11 8.89 -30.88
CA ALA A 89 -1.66 8.78 -29.50
C ALA A 89 -0.16 9.08 -29.36
N ALA A 90 0.21 9.88 -28.36
CA ALA A 90 1.59 10.11 -27.94
C ALA A 90 1.75 9.76 -26.46
N ARG A 91 2.95 9.31 -26.09
CA ARG A 91 3.30 8.95 -24.72
C ARG A 91 4.38 9.88 -24.19
N LEU A 92 4.22 10.31 -22.95
CA LEU A 92 5.20 11.13 -22.22
C LEU A 92 5.41 10.52 -20.84
N GLY A 93 6.67 10.27 -20.44
CA GLY A 93 6.95 9.89 -19.06
C GLY A 93 6.48 10.98 -18.11
N LEU A 94 5.79 10.61 -17.04
CA LEU A 94 5.23 11.57 -16.08
C LEU A 94 6.38 12.37 -15.43
N ARG A 95 6.26 13.70 -15.43
CA ARG A 95 7.27 14.64 -14.91
C ARG A 95 6.75 15.56 -13.81
N GLY A 96 5.44 15.53 -13.56
CA GLY A 96 4.72 16.42 -12.67
C GLY A 96 3.25 16.05 -12.71
N GLU A 97 2.55 16.18 -11.59
CA GLU A 97 1.10 16.30 -11.60
C GLU A 97 0.70 17.79 -11.68
N GLY A 98 -0.42 18.07 -12.34
CA GLY A 98 -0.97 19.41 -12.50
C GLY A 98 -1.34 19.74 -13.94
N ALA A 99 -1.20 21.02 -14.30
CA ALA A 99 -1.61 21.58 -15.57
C ALA A 99 -0.60 21.26 -16.69
N TYR A 100 -0.95 20.39 -17.63
CA TYR A 100 -0.20 20.17 -18.85
C TYR A 100 -0.74 21.04 -19.98
N ARG A 101 0.09 21.88 -20.59
CA ARG A 101 -0.28 22.61 -21.81
C ARG A 101 0.10 21.80 -23.03
N VAL A 102 -0.89 21.38 -23.81
CA VAL A 102 -0.72 20.59 -25.02
C VAL A 102 -1.05 21.42 -26.24
N SER A 103 -0.10 21.57 -27.14
CA SER A 103 -0.26 22.24 -28.44
C SER A 103 -0.17 21.21 -29.56
N VAL A 104 -1.27 21.04 -30.29
CA VAL A 104 -1.34 20.21 -31.50
C VAL A 104 -0.92 21.06 -32.68
N LEU A 105 0.08 20.60 -33.42
CA LEU A 105 0.66 21.34 -34.54
C LEU A 105 0.22 20.77 -35.88
N ASP A 106 0.10 21.64 -36.86
CA ASP A 106 -0.10 21.28 -38.26
C ASP A 106 1.16 20.55 -38.78
N PRO A 107 1.04 19.33 -39.32
CA PRO A 107 2.18 18.59 -39.84
C PRO A 107 2.90 19.25 -41.03
N GLU A 108 2.19 20.06 -41.82
CA GLU A 108 2.70 20.72 -43.01
C GLU A 108 3.31 22.08 -42.70
N THR A 109 2.64 22.87 -41.85
CA THR A 109 3.06 24.27 -41.58
C THR A 109 3.77 24.46 -40.24
N GLY A 110 3.65 23.52 -39.30
CA GLY A 110 4.14 23.64 -37.93
C GLY A 110 3.33 24.61 -37.05
N SER A 111 2.27 25.23 -37.60
CA SER A 111 1.43 26.17 -36.85
C SER A 111 0.56 25.45 -35.83
N THR A 112 0.23 26.10 -34.71
CA THR A 112 -0.66 25.51 -33.70
C THR A 112 -2.10 25.45 -34.21
N LEU A 113 -2.64 24.24 -34.31
CA LEU A 113 -4.04 23.97 -34.67
C LEU A 113 -4.96 24.00 -33.45
N LEU A 114 -4.48 23.52 -32.30
CA LEU A 114 -5.20 23.51 -31.04
C LEU A 114 -4.21 23.66 -29.88
N ALA A 115 -4.54 24.48 -28.89
CA ALA A 115 -3.86 24.49 -27.61
C ALA A 115 -4.89 24.26 -26.49
N LYS A 116 -4.61 23.31 -25.60
CA LYS A 116 -5.49 22.96 -24.47
C LYS A 116 -4.66 22.74 -23.22
N ILE A 117 -5.19 23.14 -22.07
CA ILE A 117 -4.63 22.81 -20.76
C ILE A 117 -5.40 21.60 -20.23
N LEU A 118 -4.67 20.57 -19.79
CA LEU A 118 -5.20 19.33 -19.25
C LEU A 118 -4.68 19.18 -17.82
N GLU A 119 -5.59 19.17 -16.83
CA GLU A 119 -5.24 18.93 -15.43
C GLU A 119 -5.13 17.42 -15.20
N LEU A 120 -3.93 16.97 -14.83
CA LEU A 120 -3.65 15.57 -14.50
C LEU A 120 -3.18 15.51 -13.06
N ARG A 121 -4.07 15.13 -12.16
CA ARG A 121 -3.77 14.96 -10.74
C ARG A 121 -4.38 13.66 -10.28
N ASP A 122 -3.63 12.89 -9.52
CA ASP A 122 -4.14 11.79 -8.74
C ASP A 122 -3.65 11.92 -7.30
N ARG A 123 -3.94 10.89 -6.52
CA ARG A 123 -3.45 10.79 -5.16
C ARG A 123 -3.15 9.32 -4.91
N PRO A 124 -2.14 9.03 -4.07
CA PRO A 124 -1.92 7.68 -3.62
C PRO A 124 -3.18 7.05 -3.06
N VAL A 125 -3.36 5.76 -3.34
CA VAL A 125 -4.44 4.95 -2.79
C VAL A 125 -3.82 3.81 -2.00
N ILE A 126 -4.23 3.68 -0.74
CA ILE A 126 -3.95 2.49 0.07
C ILE A 126 -5.12 1.53 -0.12
N TYR A 127 -4.87 0.39 -0.76
CA TYR A 127 -5.90 -0.62 -1.01
C TYR A 127 -6.12 -1.51 0.21
N SER A 128 -5.03 -1.87 0.89
CA SER A 128 -5.10 -2.71 2.08
C SER A 128 -3.88 -2.52 2.96
N VAL A 129 -4.08 -2.77 4.26
CA VAL A 129 -3.02 -2.94 5.25
C VAL A 129 -3.28 -4.25 5.97
N SER A 130 -2.27 -5.11 6.05
CA SER A 130 -2.33 -6.39 6.75
C SER A 130 -1.26 -6.45 7.82
N VAL A 131 -1.60 -7.03 8.96
CA VAL A 131 -0.69 -7.26 10.08
C VAL A 131 -0.53 -8.76 10.25
N GLU A 132 0.71 -9.24 10.24
CA GLU A 132 1.05 -10.64 10.51
C GLU A 132 1.92 -10.70 11.77
N GLU A 133 1.33 -11.21 12.85
CA GLU A 133 2.00 -11.39 14.13
C GLU A 133 2.81 -12.70 14.15
N ARG A 134 4.02 -12.62 14.69
CA ARG A 134 4.95 -13.74 14.83
C ARG A 134 5.46 -13.78 16.26
N ALA A 135 4.67 -14.40 17.14
CA ALA A 135 5.00 -14.64 18.56
C ALA A 135 6.41 -15.23 18.74
N GLU A 136 6.80 -16.15 17.85
CA GLU A 136 8.11 -16.82 17.88
C GLU A 136 9.31 -15.85 17.81
N LEU A 137 9.09 -14.67 17.26
CA LEU A 137 10.12 -13.65 17.04
C LEU A 137 9.87 -12.37 17.86
N GLY A 138 8.73 -12.25 18.53
CA GLY A 138 8.33 -11.02 19.21
C GLY A 138 8.09 -9.86 18.24
N LEU A 139 7.66 -10.16 17.02
CA LEU A 139 7.49 -9.19 15.94
C LEU A 139 6.08 -9.25 15.34
N ALA A 140 5.62 -8.13 14.80
CA ALA A 140 4.55 -8.07 13.81
C ALA A 140 5.02 -7.42 12.53
N THR A 141 4.69 -8.02 11.39
CA THR A 141 4.96 -7.45 10.07
C THR A 141 3.73 -6.70 9.59
N VAL A 142 3.85 -5.38 9.44
CA VAL A 142 2.83 -4.55 8.79
C VAL A 142 3.14 -4.49 7.30
N THR A 143 2.24 -4.98 6.46
CA THR A 143 2.36 -4.93 5.00
C THR A 143 1.26 -4.06 4.41
N VAL A 144 1.63 -3.17 3.49
CA VAL A 144 0.76 -2.17 2.88
C VAL A 144 0.77 -2.35 1.37
N ASN A 145 -0.42 -2.49 0.80
CA ASN A 145 -0.64 -2.41 -0.62
C ASN A 145 -1.14 -1.02 -0.98
N ALA A 146 -0.29 -0.27 -1.69
CA ALA A 146 -0.61 1.07 -2.14
C ALA A 146 -0.06 1.31 -3.54
N SER A 147 -0.76 2.14 -4.31
CA SER A 147 -0.26 2.62 -5.59
C SER A 147 -0.69 4.04 -5.85
N ASP A 148 0.05 4.65 -6.76
CA ASP A 148 -0.25 5.93 -7.37
C ASP A 148 0.21 5.84 -8.84
N SER A 149 -0.39 6.61 -9.76
CA SER A 149 0.05 6.56 -11.16
C SER A 149 1.49 7.03 -11.31
N SER A 150 1.97 7.96 -10.48
CA SER A 150 3.35 8.43 -10.46
C SER A 150 4.29 7.55 -9.63
N GLY A 151 3.72 6.56 -8.93
CA GLY A 151 4.40 5.67 -8.01
C GLY A 151 4.43 6.22 -6.58
N ILE A 152 4.89 5.39 -5.64
CA ILE A 152 5.04 5.81 -4.23
C ILE A 152 6.51 6.11 -3.96
N ALA A 153 6.81 7.36 -3.59
CA ALA A 153 8.16 7.82 -3.27
C ALA A 153 8.51 7.53 -1.80
N ILE A 154 7.59 7.81 -0.88
CA ILE A 154 7.81 7.68 0.56
C ILE A 154 6.69 6.85 1.17
N ALA A 155 7.06 5.92 2.05
CA ALA A 155 6.14 5.15 2.86
C ALA A 155 6.61 5.15 4.31
N LEU A 156 5.75 5.59 5.22
CA LEU A 156 6.03 5.73 6.64
C LEU A 156 4.98 5.00 7.47
N ILE A 157 5.38 4.54 8.64
CA ILE A 157 4.48 4.14 9.72
C ILE A 157 4.80 5.00 10.95
N GLU A 158 3.77 5.63 11.50
CA GLU A 158 3.83 6.42 12.73
C GLU A 158 3.44 5.55 13.92
N LEU A 159 4.35 5.45 14.88
CA LEU A 159 4.21 4.71 16.13
C LEU A 159 4.63 5.63 17.27
N HIS A 160 3.77 5.80 18.29
CA HIS A 160 4.06 6.69 19.43
C HIS A 160 4.55 8.09 19.02
N ALA A 161 3.91 8.70 18.01
CA ALA A 161 4.28 9.99 17.42
C ALA A 161 5.65 10.06 16.73
N ASN A 162 6.29 8.91 16.46
CA ASN A 162 7.53 8.81 15.71
C ASN A 162 7.30 8.13 14.36
N ASN A 163 7.88 8.70 13.30
CA ASN A 163 7.78 8.15 11.95
C ASN A 163 8.93 7.19 11.65
N HIS A 164 8.60 6.03 11.09
CA HIS A 164 9.55 5.03 10.65
C HIS A 164 9.36 4.71 9.17
N SER A 165 10.46 4.59 8.43
CA SER A 165 10.41 4.25 7.00
C SER A 165 10.02 2.79 6.80
N MET A 166 9.11 2.56 5.86
CA MET A 166 8.77 1.22 5.38
C MET A 166 9.69 0.81 4.21
N ALA A 167 10.04 -0.47 4.15
CA ALA A 167 10.83 -1.04 3.06
C ALA A 167 9.93 -1.50 1.92
N ARG A 168 10.34 -1.26 0.67
CA ARG A 168 9.66 -1.80 -0.51
C ARG A 168 10.09 -3.24 -0.75
N LEU A 169 9.15 -4.16 -0.80
CA LEU A 169 9.36 -5.57 -1.11
C LEU A 169 9.45 -5.79 -2.64
N PRO A 170 10.08 -6.89 -3.09
CA PRO A 170 10.13 -7.24 -4.52
C PRO A 170 8.76 -7.40 -5.19
N SER A 171 7.73 -7.73 -4.41
CA SER A 171 6.33 -7.81 -4.85
C SER A 171 5.68 -6.45 -5.11
N GLY A 172 6.35 -5.34 -4.76
CA GLY A 172 5.83 -3.98 -4.86
C GLY A 172 5.15 -3.47 -3.59
N PHE A 173 4.81 -4.35 -2.64
CA PHE A 173 4.26 -3.97 -1.33
C PHE A 173 5.28 -3.24 -0.47
N LEU A 174 4.78 -2.52 0.54
CA LEU A 174 5.58 -1.80 1.51
C LEU A 174 5.47 -2.54 2.85
N ALA A 175 6.58 -2.74 3.56
CA ALA A 175 6.59 -3.51 4.80
C ALA A 175 7.38 -2.84 5.92
N TYR A 176 6.95 -3.05 7.16
CA TYR A 176 7.66 -2.66 8.36
C TYR A 176 7.55 -3.74 9.42
N ASN A 177 8.67 -4.09 10.06
CA ASN A 177 8.69 -5.03 11.18
C ASN A 177 8.64 -4.24 12.48
N LEU A 178 7.57 -4.43 13.23
CA LEU A 178 7.35 -3.86 14.55
C LEU A 178 7.82 -4.85 15.61
N SER A 179 8.66 -4.41 16.54
CA SER A 179 9.00 -5.19 17.72
C SER A 179 7.97 -4.94 18.81
N LEU A 180 7.39 -6.03 19.33
CA LEU A 180 6.32 -6.00 20.32
C LEU A 180 6.78 -6.48 21.70
N GLY A 181 7.89 -7.23 21.75
CA GLY A 181 8.48 -7.71 22.99
C GLY A 181 7.54 -8.61 23.80
N ASP A 182 7.71 -8.58 25.11
CA ASP A 182 7.07 -9.48 26.07
C ASP A 182 5.90 -8.84 26.83
N SER A 183 5.38 -7.71 26.35
CA SER A 183 4.36 -6.94 27.06
C SER A 183 3.11 -6.86 26.18
N PRO A 184 1.97 -7.42 26.61
CA PRO A 184 0.76 -7.39 25.80
C PRO A 184 0.24 -5.97 25.69
N GLU A 185 0.06 -5.51 24.46
CA GLU A 185 -0.43 -4.17 24.18
C GLU A 185 -1.11 -4.11 22.81
N THR A 186 -2.13 -3.24 22.72
CA THR A 186 -2.65 -2.82 21.42
C THR A 186 -1.93 -1.54 21.00
N LEU A 187 -1.08 -1.65 19.98
CA LEU A 187 -0.39 -0.50 19.41
C LEU A 187 -1.23 0.11 18.30
N GLN A 188 -1.57 1.38 18.46
CA GLN A 188 -2.18 2.18 17.42
C GLN A 188 -1.09 2.78 16.54
N ALA A 189 -1.21 2.61 15.23
CA ALA A 189 -0.26 3.15 14.27
C ALA A 189 -1.00 3.82 13.11
N ARG A 190 -0.30 4.73 12.41
CA ARG A 190 -0.81 5.32 11.17
C ARG A 190 0.20 5.15 10.05
N VAL A 191 -0.22 4.57 8.94
CA VAL A 191 0.57 4.45 7.72
C VAL A 191 0.36 5.70 6.88
N TYR A 192 1.42 6.21 6.27
CA TYR A 192 1.41 7.28 5.29
C TYR A 192 2.12 6.82 4.02
N VAL A 193 1.51 7.04 2.86
CA VAL A 193 2.14 6.85 1.55
C VAL A 193 2.09 8.16 0.78
N THR A 194 3.23 8.58 0.25
CA THR A 194 3.38 9.85 -0.46
C THR A 194 4.02 9.59 -1.82
N ASP A 195 3.46 10.21 -2.85
CA ASP A 195 3.98 10.17 -4.22
C ASP A 195 5.22 11.09 -4.39
N PRO A 196 5.90 11.07 -5.54
CA PRO A 196 6.99 12.00 -5.86
C PRO A 196 6.61 13.49 -5.89
N PHE A 197 5.32 13.83 -5.94
CA PHE A 197 4.83 15.21 -6.08
C PHE A 197 4.27 15.78 -4.76
N GLY A 198 4.29 14.99 -3.69
CA GLY A 198 3.91 15.39 -2.35
C GLY A 198 2.44 15.16 -2.01
N ASN A 199 1.64 14.47 -2.83
CA ASN A 199 0.31 14.05 -2.38
C ASN A 199 0.43 12.83 -1.47
N THR A 200 -0.34 12.83 -0.38
CA THR A 200 -0.28 11.79 0.66
C THR A 200 -1.63 11.13 0.86
N ALA A 201 -1.62 9.81 1.08
CA ALA A 201 -2.73 9.07 1.68
C ALA A 201 -2.31 8.42 2.99
N SER A 202 -3.27 8.17 3.86
CA SER A 202 -3.00 7.54 5.16
C SER A 202 -4.08 6.54 5.56
N ALA A 203 -3.69 5.59 6.40
CA ALA A 203 -4.57 4.59 6.98
C ALA A 203 -4.18 4.34 8.44
N SER A 204 -5.16 4.27 9.34
CA SER A 204 -4.92 3.91 10.75
C SER A 204 -5.05 2.41 10.92
N ILE A 205 -4.18 1.82 11.73
CA ILE A 205 -4.17 0.39 12.06
C ILE A 205 -4.00 0.19 13.55
N ALA A 206 -4.46 -0.97 14.02
CA ALA A 206 -4.18 -1.48 15.35
C ALA A 206 -3.44 -2.80 15.23
N VAL A 207 -2.33 -2.93 15.93
CA VAL A 207 -1.59 -4.19 16.11
C VAL A 207 -1.95 -4.72 17.48
N ASN A 208 -2.56 -5.90 17.56
CA ASN A 208 -3.14 -6.43 18.79
C ASN A 208 -2.22 -7.51 19.35
N TRP A 209 -1.20 -7.11 20.13
CA TRP A 209 -0.31 -8.07 20.73
C TRP A 209 -0.98 -8.76 21.92
N SER A 210 -1.42 -9.99 21.71
CA SER A 210 -2.16 -10.76 22.71
C SER A 210 -1.27 -11.13 23.90
N LEU A 211 -1.90 -11.35 25.06
CA LEU A 211 -1.20 -11.88 26.24
C LEU A 211 -0.59 -13.26 25.95
N GLU A 212 -1.28 -14.10 25.18
CA GLU A 212 -0.75 -15.42 24.81
C GLU A 212 0.54 -15.27 24.00
N ASP A 213 0.56 -14.40 23.00
CA ASP A 213 1.73 -14.22 22.13
C ASP A 213 2.90 -13.54 22.86
N ALA A 214 2.61 -12.53 23.70
CA ALA A 214 3.60 -11.91 24.59
C ALA A 214 4.22 -12.93 25.55
N PHE A 215 3.38 -13.78 26.16
CA PHE A 215 3.83 -14.86 27.04
C PHE A 215 4.63 -15.93 26.30
N THR A 216 4.19 -16.33 25.11
CA THR A 216 4.90 -17.28 24.25
C THR A 216 6.29 -16.75 23.89
N PHE A 217 6.38 -15.48 23.46
CA PHE A 217 7.66 -14.83 23.18
C PHE A 217 8.58 -14.84 24.41
N TYR A 218 8.06 -14.43 25.57
CA TYR A 218 8.83 -14.43 26.82
C TYR A 218 9.34 -15.82 27.20
N GLY A 219 8.53 -16.86 27.06
CA GLY A 219 8.98 -18.23 27.32
C GLY A 219 10.06 -18.69 26.35
N LEU A 220 9.98 -18.29 25.07
CA LEU A 220 11.03 -18.60 24.08
C LEU A 220 12.36 -17.93 24.43
N GLU A 221 12.34 -16.67 24.86
CA GLU A 221 13.55 -15.98 25.34
C GLU A 221 14.18 -16.69 26.54
N ASN A 222 13.39 -17.46 27.29
CA ASN A 222 13.84 -18.25 28.45
C ASN A 222 14.03 -19.75 28.13
N GLY A 223 14.12 -20.12 26.85
CA GLY A 223 14.52 -21.46 26.42
C GLY A 223 13.39 -22.50 26.35
N PHE A 224 12.14 -22.09 26.47
CA PHE A 224 10.98 -22.96 26.28
C PHE A 224 10.55 -23.01 24.81
N SER A 225 9.96 -24.12 24.39
CA SER A 225 9.33 -24.20 23.06
C SER A 225 7.96 -23.53 23.04
N SER A 226 7.54 -23.05 21.87
CA SER A 226 6.21 -22.46 21.66
C SER A 226 5.07 -23.40 22.02
N SER A 227 5.24 -24.71 21.76
CA SER A 227 4.28 -25.73 22.18
C SER A 227 4.11 -25.77 23.70
N GLN A 228 5.22 -25.76 24.46
CA GLN A 228 5.18 -25.77 25.92
C GLN A 228 4.54 -24.50 26.49
N THR A 229 4.90 -23.33 25.97
CA THR A 229 4.35 -22.05 26.44
C THR A 229 2.85 -21.95 26.15
N ARG A 230 2.41 -22.30 24.93
CA ARG A 230 0.97 -22.27 24.58
C ARG A 230 0.15 -23.31 25.34
N GLN A 231 0.69 -24.51 25.57
CA GLN A 231 0.01 -25.52 26.39
C GLN A 231 -0.16 -25.05 27.84
N PHE A 232 0.91 -24.51 28.44
CA PHE A 232 0.85 -23.93 29.77
C PHE A 232 -0.12 -22.76 29.83
N PHE A 233 -0.10 -21.87 28.82
CA PHE A 233 -1.03 -20.76 28.71
C PHE A 233 -2.48 -21.21 28.74
N ASN A 234 -2.82 -22.20 27.92
CA ASN A 234 -4.18 -22.72 27.83
C ASN A 234 -4.63 -23.42 29.12
N GLN A 235 -3.75 -24.13 29.82
CA GLN A 235 -4.08 -24.82 31.08
C GLN A 235 -4.20 -23.87 32.28
N TYR A 236 -3.42 -22.78 32.30
CA TYR A 236 -3.33 -21.85 33.43
C TYR A 236 -3.75 -20.42 33.09
N LYS A 237 -4.57 -20.24 32.05
CA LYS A 237 -4.95 -18.94 31.47
C LYS A 237 -5.32 -17.88 32.52
N ASP A 238 -6.31 -18.17 33.37
CA ASP A 238 -6.79 -17.23 34.38
C ASP A 238 -5.70 -16.77 35.37
N LEU A 239 -4.74 -17.66 35.66
CA LEU A 239 -3.64 -17.36 36.56
C LEU A 239 -2.61 -16.47 35.86
N ILE A 240 -2.30 -16.77 34.60
CA ILE A 240 -1.35 -16.00 33.79
C ILE A 240 -1.90 -14.60 33.53
N GLU A 241 -3.19 -14.46 33.19
CA GLU A 241 -3.86 -13.17 33.02
C GLU A 241 -3.71 -12.26 34.24
N LYS A 242 -3.78 -12.83 35.45
CA LYS A 242 -3.62 -12.08 36.71
C LYS A 242 -2.18 -11.83 37.09
N SER A 243 -1.31 -12.80 36.84
CA SER A 243 0.04 -12.83 37.42
C SER A 243 1.11 -12.29 36.49
N TYR A 244 0.95 -12.44 35.18
CA TYR A 244 1.97 -12.07 34.20
C TYR A 244 2.27 -10.56 34.20
N PRO A 245 1.28 -9.65 34.25
CA PRO A 245 1.57 -8.20 34.29
C PRO A 245 2.31 -7.75 35.56
N VAL A 246 2.23 -8.51 36.65
CA VAL A 246 2.70 -8.10 37.98
C VAL A 246 3.94 -8.87 38.43
N ASN A 247 4.10 -10.13 38.01
CA ASN A 247 5.16 -11.03 38.47
C ASN A 247 5.57 -12.04 37.37
N LYS A 248 6.19 -11.54 36.29
CA LYS A 248 6.69 -12.38 35.18
C LYS A 248 7.61 -13.51 35.65
N LEU A 249 8.49 -13.24 36.62
CA LEU A 249 9.43 -14.24 37.16
C LEU A 249 8.72 -15.38 37.91
N GLY A 250 7.67 -15.08 38.67
CA GLY A 250 6.87 -16.11 39.33
C GLY A 250 6.15 -17.01 38.33
N VAL A 251 5.60 -16.42 37.25
CA VAL A 251 4.97 -17.18 36.16
C VAL A 251 6.02 -18.03 35.42
N LEU A 252 7.23 -17.50 35.21
CA LEU A 252 8.33 -18.24 34.61
C LEU A 252 8.73 -19.47 35.45
N ALA A 253 8.82 -19.31 36.76
CA ALA A 253 9.09 -20.43 37.67
C ALA A 253 8.00 -21.49 37.62
N MET A 254 6.72 -21.08 37.54
CA MET A 254 5.61 -22.01 37.30
C MET A 254 5.75 -22.74 35.97
N LEU A 255 6.15 -22.06 34.89
CA LEU A 255 6.38 -22.68 33.58
C LEU A 255 7.53 -23.71 33.64
N HIS A 256 8.63 -23.40 34.35
CA HIS A 256 9.70 -24.38 34.58
C HIS A 256 9.18 -25.61 35.32
N LEU A 257 8.42 -25.41 36.39
CA LEU A 257 7.85 -26.50 37.17
C LEU A 257 6.86 -27.32 36.33
N TYR A 258 6.04 -26.67 35.50
CA TYR A 258 5.11 -27.34 34.59
C TYR A 258 5.83 -28.25 33.59
N VAL A 259 6.87 -27.74 32.93
CA VAL A 259 7.65 -28.48 31.94
C VAL A 259 8.45 -29.61 32.58
N GLY A 260 8.96 -29.40 33.79
CA GLY A 260 9.69 -30.42 34.55
C GLY A 260 8.77 -31.49 35.16
N ASN A 261 7.64 -31.09 35.72
CA ASN A 261 6.66 -31.93 36.40
C ASN A 261 5.28 -31.24 36.56
N ALA A 262 4.45 -31.31 35.53
CA ALA A 262 3.08 -30.75 35.55
C ALA A 262 2.22 -31.29 36.71
N THR A 263 2.38 -32.57 37.09
CA THR A 263 1.60 -33.17 38.18
C THR A 263 1.91 -32.56 39.54
N LEU A 264 3.16 -32.17 39.77
CA LEU A 264 3.58 -31.48 40.99
C LEU A 264 2.98 -30.06 41.05
N LEU A 265 2.95 -29.34 39.92
CA LEU A 265 2.30 -28.03 39.85
C LEU A 265 0.78 -28.13 40.08
N ASP A 266 0.11 -29.13 39.49
CA ASP A 266 -1.32 -29.36 39.69
C ASP A 266 -1.63 -29.70 41.16
N ALA A 267 -0.80 -30.54 41.80
CA ALA A 267 -0.92 -30.86 43.22
C ALA A 267 -0.71 -29.63 44.12
N ALA A 268 0.31 -28.82 43.82
CA ALA A 268 0.58 -27.55 44.51
C ALA A 268 -0.60 -26.58 44.38
N LYS A 269 -1.14 -26.41 43.16
CA LYS A 269 -2.33 -25.60 42.91
C LYS A 269 -3.54 -26.11 43.68
N GLN A 270 -3.82 -27.42 43.65
CA GLN A 270 -4.93 -28.00 44.39
C GLN A 270 -4.80 -27.75 45.90
N LYS A 271 -3.60 -27.91 46.46
CA LYS A 271 -3.33 -27.68 47.89
C LYS A 271 -3.57 -26.22 48.27
N VAL A 272 -2.97 -25.28 47.54
CA VAL A 272 -3.12 -23.83 47.79
C VAL A 272 -4.58 -23.38 47.64
N TYR A 273 -5.29 -23.88 46.63
CA TYR A 273 -6.66 -23.43 46.37
C TYR A 273 -7.72 -24.10 47.25
N SER A 274 -7.46 -25.28 47.80
CA SER A 274 -8.36 -25.97 48.72
C SER A 274 -8.21 -25.52 50.17
N ASP A 275 -7.08 -24.92 50.53
CA ASP A 275 -6.84 -24.43 51.88
C ASP A 275 -7.56 -23.08 52.13
N PRO A 276 -8.51 -23.01 53.07
CA PRO A 276 -9.21 -21.77 53.38
C PRO A 276 -8.36 -20.78 54.18
N SER A 277 -7.25 -21.20 54.78
CA SER A 277 -6.34 -20.31 55.52
C SER A 277 -5.48 -19.46 54.58
N VAL A 278 -5.25 -19.91 53.34
CA VAL A 278 -4.44 -19.16 52.38
C VAL A 278 -5.21 -17.95 51.85
N ALA A 279 -4.83 -16.76 52.34
CA ALA A 279 -5.44 -15.49 51.95
C ALA A 279 -5.20 -15.12 50.47
N ASP A 280 -3.93 -15.08 50.01
CA ASP A 280 -3.59 -14.78 48.61
C ASP A 280 -3.10 -16.02 47.86
N LYS A 281 -4.06 -16.78 47.35
CA LYS A 281 -3.82 -18.04 46.63
C LYS A 281 -2.90 -17.88 45.42
N VAL A 282 -2.94 -16.74 44.72
CA VAL A 282 -2.14 -16.53 43.51
C VAL A 282 -0.69 -16.27 43.91
N ILE A 283 -0.45 -15.34 44.84
CA ILE A 283 0.91 -15.04 45.33
C ILE A 283 1.54 -16.27 45.97
N THR A 284 0.80 -16.98 46.83
CA THR A 284 1.29 -18.19 47.48
C THR A 284 1.66 -19.27 46.47
N LEU A 285 0.85 -19.48 45.41
CA LEU A 285 1.18 -20.46 44.37
C LEU A 285 2.42 -20.07 43.57
N LEU A 286 2.61 -18.79 43.24
CA LEU A 286 3.81 -18.30 42.54
C LEU A 286 5.07 -18.50 43.39
N GLN A 287 5.02 -18.15 44.67
CA GLN A 287 6.14 -18.33 45.61
C GLN A 287 6.47 -19.82 45.80
N LEU A 288 5.45 -20.65 46.03
CA LEU A 288 5.62 -22.09 46.15
C LEU A 288 6.24 -22.70 44.90
N SER A 289 5.77 -22.30 43.71
CA SER A 289 6.31 -22.80 42.45
C SER A 289 7.76 -22.42 42.25
N LYS A 290 8.15 -21.21 42.67
CA LYS A 290 9.54 -20.78 42.69
C LYS A 290 10.40 -21.63 43.63
N VAL A 291 9.95 -21.87 44.86
CA VAL A 291 10.69 -22.71 45.82
C VAL A 291 10.86 -24.14 45.29
N LEU A 292 9.79 -24.75 44.77
CA LEU A 292 9.85 -26.10 44.19
C LEU A 292 10.80 -26.16 42.98
N TYR A 293 10.81 -25.12 42.16
CA TYR A 293 11.75 -24.99 41.05
C TYR A 293 13.20 -24.83 41.53
N ASP A 294 13.47 -23.95 42.50
CA ASP A 294 14.82 -23.69 43.04
C ASP A 294 15.41 -24.95 43.71
N LEU A 295 14.56 -25.79 44.30
CA LEU A 295 14.95 -27.10 44.84
C LEU A 295 15.21 -28.16 43.74
N ASN A 296 14.92 -27.84 42.47
CA ASN A 296 14.99 -28.75 41.32
C ASN A 296 14.22 -30.05 41.61
N GLU A 297 13.07 -29.92 42.26
CA GLU A 297 12.21 -31.06 42.60
C GLU A 297 11.56 -31.62 41.33
N LYS A 298 11.92 -32.85 41.00
CA LYS A 298 11.45 -33.54 39.80
C LYS A 298 10.34 -34.55 40.10
N SER A 299 10.05 -34.83 41.36
CA SER A 299 8.98 -35.76 41.77
C SER A 299 8.28 -35.29 43.04
N LEU A 300 7.08 -35.82 43.30
CA LEU A 300 6.39 -35.68 44.59
C LEU A 300 7.14 -36.49 45.65
N THR A 301 8.30 -35.98 46.08
CA THR A 301 9.10 -36.56 47.17
C THR A 301 8.48 -36.24 48.53
N ASP A 302 8.91 -36.96 49.57
CA ASP A 302 8.55 -36.63 50.96
C ASP A 302 8.93 -35.18 51.32
N THR A 303 10.03 -34.65 50.74
CA THR A 303 10.44 -33.25 50.89
C THR A 303 9.40 -32.29 50.29
N SER A 304 8.94 -32.56 49.07
CA SER A 304 7.89 -31.79 48.40
C SER A 304 6.57 -31.83 49.20
N LEU A 305 6.20 -33.01 49.70
CA LEU A 305 5.00 -33.20 50.52
C LEU A 305 5.08 -32.52 51.88
N ASN A 306 6.26 -32.50 52.51
CA ASN A 306 6.48 -31.78 53.78
C ASN A 306 6.43 -30.27 53.57
N TYR A 307 7.03 -29.74 52.49
CA TYR A 307 6.91 -28.33 52.15
C TYR A 307 5.46 -27.91 51.89
N LEU A 308 4.68 -28.76 51.21
CA LEU A 308 3.25 -28.55 50.98
C LEU A 308 2.40 -28.66 52.27
N LYS A 309 2.88 -29.36 53.30
CA LYS A 309 2.25 -29.41 54.63
C LYS A 309 2.54 -28.16 55.45
N ASP A 310 3.74 -27.59 55.30
CA ASP A 310 4.21 -26.41 56.05
C ASP A 310 3.77 -25.07 55.44
N LEU A 311 2.99 -25.08 54.34
CA LEU A 311 2.41 -23.86 53.74
C LEU A 311 1.57 -23.02 54.70
N THR A 312 1.03 -23.62 55.76
CA THR A 312 0.34 -22.92 56.86
C THR A 312 1.27 -22.11 57.76
N VAL A 313 2.61 -22.23 57.60
CA VAL A 313 3.64 -21.52 58.38
C VAL A 313 4.25 -20.36 57.59
N VAL A 314 3.98 -20.24 56.28
CA VAL A 314 4.45 -19.10 55.46
C VAL A 314 3.64 -17.82 55.75
N GLU A 315 2.53 -17.91 56.50
CA GLU A 315 1.90 -16.77 57.15
C GLU A 315 2.79 -16.21 58.27
N GLY A 316 3.66 -15.26 57.92
CA GLY A 316 4.44 -14.57 58.95
C GLY A 316 5.33 -13.41 58.50
N ASN A 317 5.62 -13.22 57.22
CA ASN A 317 6.41 -12.05 56.80
C ASN A 317 5.90 -11.44 55.49
N PRO A 318 5.30 -10.23 55.54
CA PRO A 318 5.20 -9.38 54.37
C PRO A 318 6.61 -8.87 54.06
N VAL A 319 7.03 -9.02 52.79
CA VAL A 319 8.08 -8.20 52.18
C VAL A 319 7.42 -7.41 51.06
#